data_AF-A0A6S7JD40-F1
#
_entry.id   AF-A0A6S7JD40-F1
#
_cell.length_a   1.000
_cell.length_b   1.000
_cell.length_c   1.000
_cell.angle_alpha   90.00
_cell.angle_beta   90.00
_cell.angle_gamma   90.00
#
_symmetry.space_group_name_H-M   'P 1'
#
loop_
_entity.id
_entity.type
_entity.pdbx_description
1 polymer ?
#
loop_
_entity_poly.entity_id
_entity_poly.type
_entity_poly.pdbx_seq_one_letter_code
_entity_poly.pdbx_strand_id
1 'polypeptide(L)'
;LPPCKFKEFQLPNESSVQQIIKSLFTKTCSLDPIPTHVLKNHLESLTPLLTDIVKTSLSEGVFPNTLKISHLSPRLKKPGLDKDLFPNFRPIANIAFLSKVLEKTVAVQAQDFLNSNNLYPSFQSAYRKFHSTETASLKVTNDILRTIDNHQDVILVMLDLSSAFDTLDHDILLARLESYFGFSDTVIKWFKSYLTGRSQSVVIGDVVSTLRHLEYGVPYTPCSIYTLHSST
;
A
#
# COMPACT_ATOMS: atom_id res chain seq x y z
N LEU A 1 -13.87 -0.67 -22.70
CA LEU A 1 -12.90 -1.71 -22.27
C LEU A 1 -11.55 -1.05 -22.16
N PRO A 2 -10.76 -1.29 -21.09
CA PRO A 2 -9.42 -0.73 -20.99
C PRO A 2 -8.56 -1.26 -22.14
N PRO A 3 -7.69 -0.44 -22.73
CA PRO A 3 -6.93 -0.80 -23.94
C PRO A 3 -5.89 -1.91 -23.68
N CYS A 4 -5.52 -2.13 -22.43
CA CYS A 4 -4.54 -3.10 -21.98
C CYS A 4 -5.08 -3.91 -20.79
N LYS A 5 -4.53 -5.12 -20.60
CA LYS A 5 -4.92 -6.02 -19.50
C LYS A 5 -3.69 -6.49 -18.71
N PHE A 6 -3.77 -6.39 -17.39
CA PHE A 6 -2.77 -6.94 -16.47
C PHE A 6 -3.30 -8.26 -15.91
N LYS A 7 -2.97 -9.36 -16.61
CA LYS A 7 -3.53 -10.68 -16.35
C LYS A 7 -2.76 -11.48 -15.31
N GLU A 8 -1.44 -11.39 -15.35
CA GLU A 8 -0.54 -12.21 -14.56
C GLU A 8 0.68 -11.42 -14.09
N PHE A 9 1.19 -11.80 -12.93
CA PHE A 9 2.45 -11.26 -12.40
C PHE A 9 3.65 -11.93 -13.06
N GLN A 10 4.70 -11.15 -13.28
CA GLN A 10 6.02 -11.70 -13.59
C GLN A 10 6.58 -12.36 -12.32
N LEU A 11 6.95 -13.64 -12.41
CA LEU A 11 7.50 -14.38 -11.28
C LEU A 11 8.94 -13.90 -11.00
N PRO A 12 9.22 -13.33 -9.81
CA PRO A 12 10.52 -12.75 -9.53
C PRO A 12 11.58 -13.84 -9.36
N ASN A 13 12.81 -13.53 -9.76
CA ASN A 13 13.96 -14.36 -9.44
C ASN A 13 14.52 -14.01 -8.05
N GLU A 14 15.45 -14.81 -7.57
CA GLU A 14 16.08 -14.65 -6.25
C GLU A 14 16.75 -13.28 -6.09
N SER A 15 17.45 -12.80 -7.12
CA SER A 15 18.12 -11.49 -7.09
C SER A 15 17.13 -10.34 -6.95
N SER A 16 15.99 -10.40 -7.65
CA SER A 16 14.92 -9.41 -7.53
C SER A 16 14.33 -9.39 -6.11
N VAL A 17 14.06 -10.57 -5.53
CA VAL A 17 13.54 -10.68 -4.16
C VAL A 17 14.56 -10.15 -3.15
N GLN A 18 15.85 -10.46 -3.31
CA GLN A 18 16.92 -9.91 -2.47
C GLN A 18 16.98 -8.39 -2.54
N GLN A 19 16.90 -7.80 -3.74
CA GLN A 19 16.89 -6.35 -3.91
C GLN A 19 15.70 -5.70 -3.20
N ILE A 20 14.50 -6.30 -3.32
CA ILE A 20 13.31 -5.84 -2.62
C ILE A 20 13.54 -5.90 -1.10
N ILE A 21 14.00 -7.02 -0.56
CA ILE A 21 14.28 -7.19 0.88
C ILE A 21 15.30 -6.17 1.38
N LYS A 22 16.37 -5.92 0.63
CA LYS A 22 17.39 -4.92 0.97
C LYS A 22 16.83 -3.49 0.98
N SER A 23 15.90 -3.18 0.06
CA SER A 23 15.28 -1.85 -0.04
C SER A 23 14.30 -1.53 1.11
N LEU A 24 13.70 -2.55 1.73
CA LEU A 24 12.73 -2.36 2.81
C LEU A 24 13.42 -1.95 4.12
N PHE A 25 12.76 -1.16 4.96
CA PHE A 25 13.27 -0.83 6.29
C PHE A 25 13.44 -2.08 7.17
N THR A 26 14.51 -2.11 7.98
CA THR A 26 14.75 -3.17 8.96
C THR A 26 13.88 -2.94 10.20
N LYS A 27 12.57 -3.18 10.08
CA LYS A 27 11.60 -3.07 11.16
C LYS A 27 10.93 -4.41 11.41
N THR A 28 11.25 -5.01 12.57
CA THR A 28 10.67 -6.25 13.07
C THR A 28 9.22 -6.05 13.50
N CYS A 29 8.38 -7.01 13.15
CA CYS A 29 7.06 -7.21 13.71
C CYS A 29 7.11 -8.36 14.74
N SER A 30 6.30 -8.28 15.79
CA SER A 30 6.14 -9.39 16.74
C SER A 30 5.50 -10.64 16.11
N LEU A 31 4.92 -10.49 14.92
CA LEU A 31 4.40 -11.60 14.10
C LEU A 31 5.48 -12.26 13.25
N ASP A 32 6.70 -11.71 13.21
CA ASP A 32 7.79 -12.31 12.46
C ASP A 32 8.36 -13.53 13.20
N PRO A 33 8.68 -14.63 12.50
CA PRO A 33 9.26 -15.81 13.13
C PRO A 33 10.68 -15.56 13.65
N ILE A 34 11.38 -14.60 13.07
CA ILE A 34 12.71 -14.16 13.47
C ILE A 34 12.82 -12.63 13.32
N PRO A 35 13.69 -11.97 14.09
CA PRO A 35 13.95 -10.55 13.92
C PRO A 35 14.40 -10.21 12.49
N THR A 36 13.89 -9.12 11.91
CA THR A 36 14.18 -8.74 10.51
C THR A 36 15.67 -8.55 10.24
N HIS A 37 16.44 -8.08 11.24
CA HIS A 37 17.89 -7.92 11.07
C HIS A 37 18.60 -9.28 10.92
N VAL A 38 18.16 -10.32 11.64
CA VAL A 38 18.68 -11.69 11.52
C VAL A 38 18.36 -12.22 10.12
N LEU A 39 17.12 -12.04 9.65
CA LEU A 39 16.72 -12.43 8.29
C LEU A 39 17.62 -11.77 7.23
N LYS A 40 17.89 -10.47 7.37
CA LYS A 40 18.75 -9.74 6.42
C LYS A 40 20.22 -10.16 6.48
N ASN A 41 20.72 -10.53 7.65
CA ASN A 41 22.10 -11.00 7.80
C ASN A 41 22.31 -12.38 7.16
N HIS A 42 21.27 -13.22 7.12
CA HIS A 42 21.30 -14.56 6.51
C HIS A 42 20.51 -14.64 5.20
N LEU A 43 20.46 -13.52 4.47
CA LEU A 43 19.60 -13.40 3.30
C LEU A 43 19.94 -14.43 2.22
N GLU A 44 21.22 -14.69 1.97
CA GLU A 44 21.65 -15.64 0.93
C GLU A 44 21.03 -17.03 1.13
N SER A 45 21.04 -17.55 2.37
CA SER A 45 20.48 -18.86 2.70
C SER A 45 18.94 -18.88 2.70
N LEU A 46 18.30 -17.75 3.03
CA LEU A 46 16.84 -17.66 3.12
C LEU A 46 16.17 -17.27 1.79
N THR A 47 16.93 -16.70 0.85
CA THR A 47 16.40 -16.17 -0.41
C THR A 47 15.64 -17.21 -1.23
N PRO A 48 16.14 -18.44 -1.43
CA PRO A 48 15.41 -19.44 -2.23
C PRO A 48 14.01 -19.70 -1.66
N LEU A 49 13.92 -19.94 -0.35
CA LEU A 49 12.66 -20.18 0.35
C LEU A 49 11.71 -18.97 0.25
N LEU A 50 12.20 -17.77 0.52
CA LEU A 50 11.39 -16.55 0.44
C LEU A 50 10.90 -16.29 -0.99
N THR A 51 11.74 -16.59 -1.98
CA THR A 51 11.41 -16.46 -3.40
C THR A 51 10.31 -17.44 -3.79
N ASP A 52 10.38 -18.69 -3.34
CA ASP A 52 9.34 -19.68 -3.61
C ASP A 52 7.99 -19.26 -3.02
N ILE A 53 7.97 -18.76 -1.78
CA ILE A 53 6.73 -18.24 -1.18
C ILE A 53 6.14 -17.08 -2.01
N VAL A 54 6.99 -16.15 -2.47
CA VAL A 54 6.55 -15.03 -3.30
C VAL A 54 6.02 -15.53 -4.65
N LYS A 55 6.74 -16.44 -5.32
CA LYS A 55 6.31 -17.03 -6.60
C LYS A 55 4.97 -17.74 -6.48
N THR A 56 4.82 -18.63 -5.49
CA THR A 56 3.58 -19.36 -5.25
C THR A 56 2.41 -18.41 -5.01
N SER A 57 2.59 -17.37 -4.17
CA SER A 57 1.54 -16.38 -3.93
C SER A 57 1.09 -15.68 -5.22
N LEU A 58 2.05 -15.26 -6.05
CA LEU A 58 1.77 -14.55 -7.30
C LEU A 58 1.14 -15.46 -8.36
N SER A 59 1.66 -16.68 -8.54
CA SER A 59 1.17 -17.62 -9.55
C SER A 59 -0.25 -18.10 -9.24
N GLU A 60 -0.56 -18.35 -7.97
CA GLU A 60 -1.89 -18.80 -7.56
C GLU A 60 -2.89 -17.64 -7.44
N GLY A 61 -2.40 -16.40 -7.41
CA GLY A 61 -3.20 -15.22 -7.14
C GLY A 61 -3.76 -15.23 -5.72
N VAL A 62 -3.00 -15.69 -4.73
CA VAL A 62 -3.44 -15.86 -3.34
C VAL A 62 -2.46 -15.21 -2.39
N PHE A 63 -2.96 -14.30 -1.55
CA PHE A 63 -2.18 -13.74 -0.45
C PHE A 63 -2.22 -14.70 0.76
N PRO A 64 -1.07 -15.09 1.36
CA PRO A 64 -1.03 -16.08 2.44
C PRO A 64 -1.85 -15.67 3.66
N ASN A 65 -2.72 -16.56 4.15
CA ASN A 65 -3.63 -16.27 5.27
C ASN A 65 -2.89 -15.94 6.57
N THR A 66 -1.75 -16.58 6.84
CA THR A 66 -0.91 -16.29 8.02
C THR A 66 -0.36 -14.87 8.03
N LEU A 67 -0.27 -14.21 6.87
CA LEU A 67 0.20 -12.84 6.71
C LEU A 67 -0.93 -11.80 6.72
N LYS A 68 -2.20 -12.23 6.85
CA LYS A 68 -3.39 -11.34 6.87
C LYS A 68 -3.67 -10.72 8.25
N ILE A 69 -2.74 -10.88 9.20
CA ILE A 69 -2.84 -10.37 10.56
C ILE A 69 -2.00 -9.10 10.69
N SER A 70 -2.52 -8.10 11.39
CA SER A 70 -1.79 -6.87 11.72
C SER A 70 -1.91 -6.50 13.19
N HIS A 71 -0.82 -5.96 13.74
CA HIS A 71 -0.80 -5.40 15.10
C HIS A 71 -0.87 -3.88 15.03
N LEU A 72 -1.95 -3.29 15.53
CA LEU A 72 -2.12 -1.85 15.60
C LEU A 72 -1.43 -1.29 16.85
N SER A 73 -0.45 -0.42 16.65
CA SER A 73 0.15 0.35 17.75
C SER A 73 -0.36 1.79 17.69
N PRO A 74 -1.20 2.24 18.64
CA PRO A 74 -1.62 3.64 18.72
C PRO A 74 -0.42 4.54 18.97
N ARG A 75 -0.25 5.57 18.13
CA ARG A 75 0.78 6.59 18.32
C ARG A 75 0.18 7.98 18.33
N LEU A 76 0.64 8.82 19.25
CA LEU A 76 0.25 10.23 19.29
C LEU A 76 0.54 10.91 17.95
N LYS A 77 -0.43 11.67 17.45
CA LYS A 77 -0.33 12.45 16.20
C LYS A 77 0.73 13.55 16.31
N LYS A 78 0.85 14.19 17.48
CA LYS A 78 1.84 15.22 17.79
C LYS A 78 2.36 15.06 19.23
N PRO A 79 3.63 15.41 19.50
CA PRO A 79 4.14 15.49 20.87
C PRO A 79 3.32 16.47 21.71
N GLY A 80 3.11 16.16 23.00
CA GLY A 80 2.41 17.06 23.94
C GLY A 80 0.88 17.06 23.85
N LEU A 81 0.28 16.29 22.94
CA LEU A 81 -1.18 16.10 22.94
C LEU A 81 -1.63 15.26 24.15
N ASP A 82 -2.85 15.53 24.60
CA ASP A 82 -3.50 14.79 25.67
C ASP A 82 -3.61 13.30 25.32
N LYS A 83 -3.14 12.46 26.25
CA LYS A 83 -3.10 11.00 26.10
C LYS A 83 -4.42 10.34 26.47
N ASP A 84 -5.32 11.05 27.15
CA ASP A 84 -6.64 10.54 27.53
C ASP A 84 -7.67 10.72 26.40
N LEU A 85 -7.33 11.50 25.37
CA LEU A 85 -8.16 11.71 24.18
C LEU A 85 -7.75 10.78 23.04
N PHE A 86 -8.53 9.72 22.80
CA PHE A 86 -8.31 8.78 21.69
C PHE A 86 -8.16 9.43 20.28
N PRO A 87 -8.87 10.51 19.93
CA PRO A 87 -8.68 11.20 18.65
C PRO A 87 -7.25 11.75 18.43
N ASN A 88 -6.45 11.89 19.49
CA ASN A 88 -5.06 12.32 19.38
C ASN A 88 -4.12 11.22 18.92
N PHE A 89 -4.59 9.98 18.80
CA PHE A 89 -3.81 8.85 18.33
C PHE A 89 -4.11 8.55 16.85
N ARG A 90 -3.10 8.01 16.17
CA ARG A 90 -3.25 7.32 14.89
C ARG A 90 -2.91 5.84 15.09
N PRO A 91 -3.72 4.91 14.55
CA PRO A 91 -3.35 3.52 14.51
C PRO A 91 -2.19 3.35 13.51
N ILE A 92 -1.13 2.64 13.90
CA ILE A 92 -0.07 2.23 12.98
C ILE A 92 -0.12 0.73 12.87
N ALA A 93 -0.43 0.20 11.67
CA ALA A 93 -0.44 -1.23 11.45
C ALA A 93 1.00 -1.75 11.27
N ASN A 94 1.39 -2.66 12.15
CA ASN A 94 2.59 -3.46 12.02
C ASN A 94 2.22 -4.83 11.46
N ILE A 95 2.68 -5.10 10.24
CA ILE A 95 2.49 -6.37 9.54
C ILE A 95 3.81 -7.14 9.49
N ALA A 96 3.72 -8.45 9.31
CA ALA A 96 4.88 -9.31 9.13
C ALA A 96 5.79 -8.81 7.99
N PHE A 97 7.10 -8.96 8.14
CA PHE A 97 8.09 -8.53 7.16
C PHE A 97 7.85 -9.17 5.78
N LEU A 98 7.48 -10.45 5.76
CA LEU A 98 7.14 -11.15 4.52
C LEU A 98 5.89 -10.56 3.81
N SER A 99 4.91 -10.06 4.58
CA SER A 99 3.77 -9.29 4.03
C SER A 99 4.27 -8.07 3.26
N LYS A 100 5.22 -7.32 3.85
CA LYS A 100 5.83 -6.14 3.22
C LYS A 100 6.58 -6.49 1.94
N VAL A 101 7.26 -7.64 1.90
CA VAL A 101 7.96 -8.14 0.70
C VAL A 101 6.98 -8.46 -0.42
N LEU A 102 5.89 -9.16 -0.12
CA LEU A 102 4.81 -9.47 -1.08
C LEU A 102 4.15 -8.20 -1.61
N GLU A 103 3.72 -7.31 -0.71
CA GLU A 103 3.11 -6.03 -1.06
C GLU A 103 4.03 -5.20 -1.95
N LYS A 104 5.34 -5.14 -1.64
CA LYS A 104 6.30 -4.40 -2.45
C LYS A 104 6.50 -5.03 -3.83
N THR A 105 6.58 -6.36 -3.90
CA THR A 105 6.70 -7.08 -5.18
C THR A 105 5.52 -6.81 -6.10
N VAL A 106 4.29 -6.94 -5.58
CA VAL A 106 3.07 -6.66 -6.35
C VAL A 106 2.99 -5.20 -6.74
N ALA A 107 3.28 -4.28 -5.82
CA ALA A 107 3.14 -2.87 -6.09
C ALA A 107 4.14 -2.36 -7.15
N VAL A 108 5.37 -2.88 -7.19
CA VAL A 108 6.32 -2.54 -8.27
C VAL A 108 5.74 -2.92 -9.62
N GLN A 109 5.26 -4.16 -9.77
CA GLN A 109 4.71 -4.63 -11.05
C GLN A 109 3.43 -3.88 -11.45
N ALA A 110 2.54 -3.62 -10.49
CA ALA A 110 1.33 -2.83 -10.73
C ALA A 110 1.66 -1.40 -11.16
N GLN A 111 2.62 -0.75 -10.49
CA GLN A 111 3.06 0.61 -10.85
C GLN A 111 3.70 0.63 -12.24
N ASP A 112 4.55 -0.35 -12.57
CA ASP A 112 5.19 -0.47 -13.88
C ASP A 112 4.15 -0.69 -14.99
N PHE A 113 3.13 -1.51 -14.76
CA PHE A 113 2.01 -1.68 -15.67
C PHE A 113 1.24 -0.37 -15.89
N LEU A 114 0.87 0.32 -14.81
CA LEU A 114 0.13 1.59 -14.90
C LEU A 114 0.92 2.67 -15.63
N ASN A 115 2.23 2.78 -15.36
CA ASN A 115 3.12 3.74 -16.01
C ASN A 115 3.29 3.42 -17.50
N SER A 116 3.60 2.16 -17.84
CA SER A 116 3.85 1.74 -19.22
C SER A 116 2.62 1.91 -20.13
N ASN A 117 1.42 1.93 -19.53
CA ASN A 117 0.16 2.07 -20.24
C ASN A 117 -0.51 3.44 -20.05
N ASN A 118 0.17 4.41 -19.43
CA ASN A 118 -0.35 5.75 -19.18
C ASN A 118 -1.72 5.78 -18.49
N LEU A 119 -1.93 4.89 -17.50
CA LEU A 119 -3.21 4.73 -16.82
C LEU A 119 -3.37 5.65 -15.59
N TYR A 120 -2.33 6.42 -15.23
CA TYR A 120 -2.44 7.40 -14.15
C TYR A 120 -3.21 8.64 -14.60
N PRO A 121 -4.07 9.22 -13.74
CA PRO A 121 -4.59 10.56 -13.91
C PRO A 121 -3.45 11.58 -14.12
N SER A 122 -3.63 12.46 -15.10
CA SER A 122 -2.59 13.40 -15.53
C SER A 122 -2.06 14.30 -14.39
N PHE A 123 -2.92 14.66 -13.43
CA PHE A 123 -2.60 15.56 -12.33
C PHE A 123 -2.39 14.85 -10.98
N GLN A 124 -2.28 13.51 -10.98
CA GLN A 124 -1.91 12.79 -9.77
C GLN A 124 -0.42 12.91 -9.50
N SER A 125 -0.07 13.57 -8.39
CA SER A 125 1.31 13.68 -7.90
C SER A 125 1.62 12.71 -6.76
N ALA A 126 0.61 12.31 -5.98
CA ALA A 126 0.81 11.39 -4.86
C ALA A 126 1.21 9.99 -5.37
N TYR A 127 2.17 9.37 -4.67
CA TYR A 127 2.63 8.00 -4.88
C TYR A 127 3.12 7.67 -6.30
N ARG A 128 3.50 8.70 -7.08
CA ARG A 128 4.01 8.56 -8.44
C ARG A 128 5.52 8.86 -8.47
N LYS A 129 6.28 7.99 -9.15
CA LYS A 129 7.72 8.18 -9.32
C LYS A 129 7.98 9.52 -10.03
N PHE A 130 8.95 10.28 -9.54
CA PHE A 130 9.31 11.61 -10.05
C PHE A 130 8.27 12.72 -9.83
N HIS A 131 7.27 12.50 -8.95
CA HIS A 131 6.35 13.54 -8.48
C HIS A 131 6.52 13.77 -6.97
N SER A 132 6.17 14.97 -6.50
CA SER A 132 6.21 15.34 -5.07
C SER A 132 5.06 16.29 -4.72
N THR A 133 4.92 16.61 -3.42
CA THR A 133 4.01 17.67 -2.96
C THR A 133 4.41 19.03 -3.50
N GLU A 134 5.71 19.26 -3.72
CA GLU A 134 6.23 20.51 -4.27
C GLU A 134 5.81 20.66 -5.74
N THR A 135 5.91 19.61 -6.56
CA THR A 135 5.48 19.69 -7.96
C THR A 135 3.97 19.95 -8.07
N ALA A 136 3.17 19.36 -7.18
CA ALA A 136 1.73 19.66 -7.10
C ALA A 136 1.46 21.12 -6.72
N SER A 137 2.14 21.62 -5.67
CA SER A 137 1.99 23.00 -5.19
C SER A 137 2.41 24.03 -6.24
N LEU A 138 3.52 23.78 -6.93
CA LEU A 138 4.02 24.63 -8.01
C LEU A 138 3.01 24.70 -9.17
N LYS A 139 2.43 23.57 -9.56
CA LYS A 139 1.42 23.51 -10.62
C LYS A 139 0.18 24.34 -10.26
N VAL A 140 -0.37 24.15 -9.06
CA VAL A 140 -1.53 24.92 -8.58
C VAL A 140 -1.21 26.42 -8.54
N THR A 141 -0.06 26.79 -7.98
CA THR A 141 0.36 28.20 -7.89
C THR A 141 0.51 28.83 -9.28
N ASN A 142 1.17 28.13 -10.21
CA ASN A 142 1.34 28.62 -11.57
C ASN A 142 0.00 28.80 -12.30
N ASP A 143 -0.95 27.88 -12.12
CA ASP A 143 -2.27 28.00 -12.74
C ASP A 143 -3.04 29.22 -12.20
N ILE A 144 -2.99 29.45 -10.89
CA ILE A 144 -3.57 30.64 -10.25
C ILE A 144 -2.97 31.92 -10.85
N LEU A 145 -1.63 32.01 -10.90
CA LEU A 145 -0.95 33.20 -11.41
C LEU A 145 -1.30 33.48 -12.88
N ARG A 146 -1.31 32.45 -13.73
CA ARG A 146 -1.63 32.62 -15.16
C ARG A 146 -3.07 33.06 -15.38
N THR A 147 -4.03 32.60 -14.58
CA THR A 147 -5.43 33.04 -14.68
C THR A 147 -5.58 34.51 -14.25
N ILE A 148 -4.88 34.91 -13.19
CA ILE A 148 -4.84 36.32 -12.75
C ILE A 148 -4.22 37.22 -13.81
N ASP A 149 -3.11 36.81 -14.42
CA ASP A 149 -2.44 37.56 -15.51
C ASP A 149 -3.35 37.74 -16.73
N ASN A 150 -4.28 36.81 -16.96
CA ASN A 150 -5.30 36.90 -18.01
C ASN A 150 -6.54 37.70 -17.59
N HIS A 151 -6.49 38.41 -16.46
CA HIS A 151 -7.59 39.19 -15.90
C HIS A 151 -8.87 38.38 -15.65
N GLN A 152 -8.72 37.11 -15.27
CA GLN A 152 -9.83 36.22 -14.92
C GLN A 152 -9.87 35.95 -13.41
N ASP A 153 -11.06 35.66 -12.89
CA ASP A 153 -11.25 35.27 -11.50
C ASP A 153 -10.84 33.81 -11.25
N VAL A 154 -10.32 33.53 -10.06
CA VAL A 154 -9.86 32.21 -9.64
C VAL A 154 -10.64 31.74 -8.41
N ILE A 155 -11.21 30.53 -8.49
CA ILE A 155 -11.81 29.84 -7.34
C ILE A 155 -11.02 28.56 -7.09
N LEU A 156 -10.43 28.43 -5.90
CA LEU A 156 -9.74 27.23 -5.47
C LEU A 156 -10.64 26.43 -4.50
N VAL A 157 -10.99 25.21 -4.90
CA VAL A 157 -11.72 24.26 -4.04
C VAL A 157 -10.75 23.22 -3.51
N MET A 158 -10.59 23.17 -2.19
CA MET A 158 -9.77 22.17 -1.50
C MET A 158 -10.68 21.14 -0.82
N LEU A 159 -10.51 19.87 -1.17
CA LEU A 159 -11.26 18.75 -0.61
C LEU A 159 -10.32 17.87 0.20
N ASP A 160 -10.75 17.48 1.40
CA ASP A 160 -10.06 16.51 2.24
C ASP A 160 -11.02 15.38 2.61
N LEU A 161 -10.66 14.15 2.23
CA LEU A 161 -11.48 12.96 2.47
C LEU A 161 -11.15 12.40 3.86
N SER A 162 -12.10 12.47 4.78
CA SER A 162 -11.96 11.89 6.11
C SER A 162 -11.83 10.37 6.03
N SER A 163 -10.80 9.80 6.68
CA SER A 163 -10.64 8.35 6.85
C SER A 163 -10.71 7.52 5.56
N ALA A 164 -10.19 8.05 4.45
CA ALA A 164 -10.30 7.43 3.13
C ALA A 164 -9.84 5.96 3.06
N PHE A 165 -8.87 5.55 3.90
CA PHE A 165 -8.40 4.16 3.94
C PHE A 165 -9.17 3.26 4.91
N ASP A 166 -9.87 3.83 5.90
CA ASP A 166 -10.72 3.08 6.82
C ASP A 166 -12.08 2.75 6.17
N THR A 167 -12.55 3.62 5.27
CA THR A 167 -13.90 3.54 4.67
C THR A 167 -13.92 2.93 3.26
N LEU A 168 -12.82 2.32 2.84
CA LEU A 168 -12.69 1.77 1.50
C LEU A 168 -13.51 0.49 1.37
N ASP A 169 -14.49 0.52 0.46
CA ASP A 169 -15.28 -0.64 0.06
C ASP A 169 -14.48 -1.52 -0.91
N HIS A 170 -14.31 -2.79 -0.56
CA HIS A 170 -13.47 -3.72 -1.31
C HIS A 170 -14.07 -4.07 -2.68
N ASP A 171 -15.39 -4.17 -2.78
CA ASP A 171 -16.05 -4.54 -4.03
C ASP A 171 -15.97 -3.39 -5.04
N ILE A 172 -16.16 -2.15 -4.59
CA ILE A 172 -15.98 -0.96 -5.45
C ILE A 172 -14.53 -0.86 -5.93
N LEU A 173 -13.54 -1.08 -5.06
CA LEU A 173 -12.13 -1.05 -5.46
C LEU A 173 -11.81 -2.13 -6.49
N LEU A 174 -12.23 -3.38 -6.25
CA LEU A 174 -11.98 -4.49 -7.17
C LEU A 174 -12.65 -4.24 -8.53
N ALA A 175 -13.91 -3.79 -8.54
CA ALA A 175 -14.63 -3.44 -9.76
C ALA A 175 -13.89 -2.34 -10.55
N ARG A 176 -13.34 -1.32 -9.86
CA ARG A 176 -12.55 -0.26 -10.50
C ARG A 176 -11.23 -0.78 -11.09
N LEU A 177 -10.51 -1.63 -10.36
CA LEU A 177 -9.27 -2.27 -10.84
C LEU A 177 -9.52 -3.07 -12.13
N GLU A 178 -10.64 -3.79 -12.22
CA GLU A 178 -10.98 -4.57 -13.41
C GLU A 178 -11.43 -3.71 -14.59
N SER A 179 -12.33 -2.75 -14.34
CA SER A 179 -13.02 -2.00 -15.39
C SER A 179 -12.23 -0.80 -15.92
N TYR A 180 -11.55 -0.04 -15.05
CA TYR A 180 -10.80 1.17 -15.42
C TYR A 180 -9.33 0.87 -15.68
N PHE A 181 -8.71 0.04 -14.85
CA PHE A 181 -7.26 -0.24 -14.94
C PHE A 181 -6.93 -1.54 -15.67
N GLY A 182 -7.91 -2.38 -15.97
CA GLY A 182 -7.70 -3.59 -16.76
C GLY A 182 -7.00 -4.73 -16.01
N PHE A 183 -7.06 -4.76 -14.69
CA PHE A 183 -6.56 -5.88 -13.90
C PHE A 183 -7.48 -7.08 -14.15
N SER A 184 -6.93 -8.28 -14.34
CA SER A 184 -7.73 -9.49 -14.57
C SER A 184 -7.04 -10.74 -14.07
N ASP A 185 -7.72 -11.88 -14.17
CA ASP A 185 -7.20 -13.22 -13.92
C ASP A 185 -6.50 -13.36 -12.56
N THR A 186 -5.23 -13.78 -12.52
CA THR A 186 -4.51 -14.03 -11.25
C THR A 186 -4.21 -12.74 -10.51
N VAL A 187 -4.04 -11.62 -11.21
CA VAL A 187 -3.78 -10.31 -10.60
C VAL A 187 -4.97 -9.86 -9.76
N ILE A 188 -6.18 -9.82 -10.34
CA ILE A 188 -7.36 -9.38 -9.58
C ILE A 188 -7.71 -10.37 -8.45
N LYS A 189 -7.52 -11.68 -8.70
CA LYS A 189 -7.67 -12.72 -7.67
C LYS A 189 -6.74 -12.46 -6.47
N TRP A 190 -5.50 -12.05 -6.72
CA TRP A 190 -4.55 -11.71 -5.67
C TRP A 190 -5.00 -10.50 -4.85
N PHE A 191 -5.47 -9.43 -5.50
CA PHE A 191 -6.01 -8.26 -4.78
C PHE A 191 -7.23 -8.62 -3.94
N LYS A 192 -8.16 -9.42 -4.48
CA LYS A 192 -9.31 -9.92 -3.73
C LYS A 192 -8.86 -10.74 -2.51
N SER A 193 -7.88 -11.63 -2.68
CA SER A 193 -7.32 -12.41 -1.58
C SER A 193 -6.59 -11.53 -0.55
N TYR A 194 -5.88 -10.49 -0.98
CA TYR A 194 -5.17 -9.57 -0.11
C TYR A 194 -6.11 -8.75 0.79
N LEU A 195 -7.24 -8.30 0.24
CA LEU A 195 -8.24 -7.47 0.92
C LEU A 195 -9.14 -8.27 1.87
N THR A 196 -9.47 -9.51 1.52
CA THR A 196 -10.42 -10.35 2.27
C THR A 196 -9.75 -11.20 3.35
N GLY A 197 -10.49 -11.50 4.43
CA GLY A 197 -10.01 -12.41 5.47
C GLY A 197 -9.00 -11.77 6.43
N ARG A 198 -8.94 -10.43 6.49
CA ARG A 198 -7.96 -9.71 7.31
C ARG A 198 -8.40 -9.59 8.75
N SER A 199 -7.41 -9.60 9.65
CA SER A 199 -7.66 -9.43 11.07
C SER A 199 -6.62 -8.53 11.72
N GLN A 200 -7.00 -7.89 12.83
CA GLN A 200 -6.13 -7.00 13.58
C GLN A 200 -6.30 -7.13 15.09
N SER A 201 -5.22 -6.83 15.82
CA SER A 201 -5.22 -6.67 17.28
C SER A 201 -4.54 -5.36 17.65
N VAL A 202 -5.02 -4.69 18.69
CA VAL A 202 -4.38 -3.49 19.26
C VAL A 202 -3.31 -3.93 20.26
N VAL A 203 -2.13 -3.31 20.17
CA VAL A 203 -0.99 -3.58 21.05
C VAL A 203 -0.62 -2.30 21.79
N ILE A 204 -0.66 -2.36 23.13
CA ILE A 204 -0.28 -1.26 24.03
C ILE A 204 0.69 -1.82 25.08
N GLY A 205 1.96 -1.42 24.99
CA GLY A 205 3.02 -2.04 25.79
C GLY A 205 3.08 -3.54 25.49
N ASP A 206 2.99 -4.35 26.53
CA ASP A 206 3.01 -5.82 26.45
C ASP A 206 1.62 -6.46 26.35
N VAL A 207 0.56 -5.64 26.27
CA VAL A 207 -0.83 -6.11 26.20
C VAL A 207 -1.31 -6.14 24.76
N VAL A 208 -1.87 -7.28 24.36
CA VAL A 208 -2.45 -7.52 23.03
C VAL A 208 -3.94 -7.77 23.17
N SER A 209 -4.76 -7.04 22.41
CA SER A 209 -6.21 -7.25 22.39
C SER A 209 -6.59 -8.55 21.68
N THR A 210 -7.83 -8.99 21.90
CA THR A 210 -8.45 -10.04 21.09
C THR A 210 -8.39 -9.69 19.60
N LEU A 211 -8.19 -10.72 18.77
CA LEU A 211 -8.19 -10.59 17.32
C LEU A 211 -9.58 -10.17 16.82
N ARG A 212 -9.64 -9.16 15.95
CA ARG A 212 -10.87 -8.66 15.33
C ARG A 212 -10.77 -8.72 13.81
N HIS A 213 -11.86 -9.14 13.18
CA HIS A 213 -11.97 -9.17 11.73
C HIS A 213 -12.13 -7.74 11.17
N LEU A 214 -11.55 -7.50 10.00
CA LEU A 214 -11.68 -6.25 9.24
C LEU A 214 -12.63 -6.48 8.07
N GLU A 215 -13.79 -5.85 8.11
CA GLU A 215 -14.79 -5.89 7.02
C GLU A 215 -14.52 -4.82 5.95
N TYR A 216 -13.88 -3.71 6.33
CA TYR A 216 -13.64 -2.57 5.45
C TYR A 216 -12.21 -2.06 5.58
N GLY A 217 -11.80 -1.27 4.58
CA GLY A 217 -10.53 -0.58 4.61
C GLY A 217 -9.33 -1.46 4.28
N VAL A 218 -8.15 -0.84 4.30
CA VAL A 218 -6.87 -1.51 4.06
C VAL A 218 -5.93 -1.29 5.26
N PRO A 219 -5.07 -2.27 5.62
CA PRO A 219 -4.21 -2.12 6.78
C PRO A 219 -3.26 -0.96 6.57
N TYR A 220 -3.24 0.02 7.48
CA TYR A 220 -2.39 1.21 7.48
C TYR A 220 -0.88 0.88 7.43
N THR A 221 -0.39 0.47 6.27
CA THR A 221 1.01 0.12 6.04
C THR A 221 1.64 1.15 5.12
N PRO A 222 2.93 1.48 5.28
CA PRO A 222 3.61 2.40 4.36
C PRO A 222 3.89 1.78 2.98
N CYS A 223 3.40 0.58 2.65
CA CYS A 223 3.72 -0.13 1.41
C CYS A 223 2.67 0.07 0.31
N SER A 224 3.02 0.95 -0.64
CA SER A 224 2.85 0.94 -2.12
C SER A 224 1.55 0.46 -2.82
N ILE A 225 0.71 -0.42 -2.28
CA ILE A 225 -0.61 -0.76 -2.90
C ILE A 225 -1.54 0.46 -2.93
N TYR A 226 -1.30 1.42 -2.02
CA TYR A 226 -1.97 2.71 -1.94
C TYR A 226 -1.86 3.58 -3.20
N THR A 227 -0.87 3.33 -4.07
CA THR A 227 -0.75 4.01 -5.37
C THR A 227 -1.96 3.74 -6.28
N LEU A 228 -2.66 2.62 -6.10
CA LEU A 228 -3.89 2.31 -6.84
C LEU A 228 -5.09 3.12 -6.37
N HIS A 229 -5.04 3.66 -5.14
CA HIS A 229 -6.16 4.35 -4.50
C HIS A 229 -6.16 5.86 -4.75
N SER A 230 -5.00 6.52 -4.87
CA SER A 230 -4.94 7.95 -5.18
C SER A 230 -5.35 8.29 -6.61
N SER A 231 -5.63 7.26 -7.42
CA SER A 231 -6.06 7.34 -8.82
C SER A 231 -7.57 7.16 -8.99
N THR A 232 -8.31 6.93 -7.90
CA THR A 232 -9.74 6.58 -7.86
C THR A 232 -10.56 7.56 -7.04
#